data_AF-A0AAD3RJ45-F1
#
_entry.id   AF-A0AAD3RJ45-F1
#
_cell.length_a   1.000
_cell.length_b   1.000
_cell.length_c   1.000
_cell.angle_alpha   90.00
_cell.angle_beta   90.00
_cell.angle_gamma   90.00
#
_symmetry.space_group_name_H-M   'P 1'
#
loop_
_entity.id
_entity.type
_entity.pdbx_description
1 polymer ?
#
loop_
_entity_poly.entity_id
_entity_poly.type
_entity_poly.pdbx_seq_one_letter_code
_entity_poly.pdbx_strand_id
1 'polypeptide(L)'
;MYDVSKNRSALTGPGSCPSRLSDRARLALHMLLSDLGLPLLGQQQQPHTSWRGSVRQLGLIMLLMALMWFVRLYLHYCSQWLYLQAIAVPVNKFQFHAHTVELVYQSSLLHIWEELAMLVVGPLTLNALTFLLVLIRWGCQQIFGSLPSFTSKFIMAQGVWTVLDPLAVFAVDAVLGRLTYSPDTPVGDAAKLYWHFYRVDQSGAAGVIITLFLYAVLFLLSITILSIYLLRFHNDGHMLDIFQRLTAKEGTYFLPQDLELSNQELSYIVKKAEQWRGFNGERRKVAVYDYIWTAEDPLPDSAASNNDSLREGAPLPEGETSTHVVIYTLYLSGLKQRYRHFLRQSDGAIIE
;
A
#
# COMPACT_ATOMS: atom_id res chain seq x y z
N MET A 1 22.61 68.99 14.48
CA MET A 1 22.80 69.37 13.07
C MET A 1 23.16 68.07 12.34
N TYR A 2 22.24 67.63 11.46
CA TYR A 2 22.31 66.65 10.35
C TYR A 2 23.56 65.72 10.24
N ASP A 3 23.47 64.43 9.89
CA ASP A 3 22.67 63.88 8.79
C ASP A 3 22.63 62.33 8.79
N VAL A 4 21.65 61.80 8.05
CA VAL A 4 21.27 60.41 7.78
C VAL A 4 22.14 59.79 6.66
N SER A 5 22.45 58.48 6.72
CA SER A 5 22.57 57.66 5.50
C SER A 5 22.69 56.13 5.74
N LYS A 6 21.56 55.44 5.49
CA LYS A 6 21.39 54.16 4.78
C LYS A 6 22.24 52.93 5.17
N ASN A 7 21.61 52.03 5.92
CA ASN A 7 21.88 50.59 5.89
C ASN A 7 21.39 49.98 4.56
N ARG A 8 22.29 49.31 3.83
CA ARG A 8 21.96 48.39 2.73
C ARG A 8 21.57 47.03 3.30
N SER A 9 20.41 46.55 2.90
CA SER A 9 19.87 45.22 3.16
C SER A 9 20.76 44.12 2.55
N ALA A 10 21.10 43.13 3.38
CA ALA A 10 21.69 41.87 2.95
C ALA A 10 20.59 40.96 2.38
N LEU A 11 20.79 40.51 1.14
CA LEU A 11 19.94 39.56 0.45
C LEU A 11 20.35 38.14 0.90
N THR A 12 19.60 37.54 1.84
CA THR A 12 19.71 36.10 2.13
C THR A 12 18.92 35.31 1.08
N GLY A 13 19.62 34.45 0.34
CA GLY A 13 19.04 33.58 -0.68
C GLY A 13 18.03 32.55 -0.11
N PRO A 14 17.19 31.95 -0.98
CA PRO A 14 16.18 30.99 -0.56
C PRO A 14 16.83 29.66 -0.22
N GLY A 15 16.70 29.24 1.04
CA GLY A 15 16.98 27.87 1.46
C GLY A 15 16.04 26.91 0.73
N SER A 16 16.61 25.90 0.09
CA SER A 16 15.90 24.81 -0.57
C SER A 16 15.04 24.05 0.44
N CYS A 17 13.73 24.26 0.39
CA CYS A 17 12.76 23.44 1.10
C CYS A 17 12.72 22.05 0.41
N PRO A 18 13.00 20.94 1.12
CA PRO A 18 12.83 19.62 0.52
C PRO A 18 11.37 19.45 0.06
N SER A 19 11.17 18.91 -1.14
CA SER A 19 9.85 18.79 -1.72
C SER A 19 8.99 17.85 -0.87
N ARG A 20 7.87 18.36 -0.32
CA ARG A 20 6.88 17.61 0.48
C ARG A 20 6.40 16.30 -0.19
N LEU A 21 6.48 16.23 -1.52
CA LEU A 21 6.21 15.03 -2.31
C LEU A 21 7.20 13.89 -2.01
N SER A 22 8.49 14.20 -1.78
CA SER A 22 9.51 13.21 -1.45
C SER A 22 9.27 12.60 -0.07
N ASP A 23 8.80 13.38 0.91
CA ASP A 23 8.49 12.89 2.25
C ASP A 23 7.26 11.98 2.25
N ARG A 24 6.20 12.34 1.50
CA ARG A 24 5.01 11.48 1.31
C ARG A 24 5.36 10.18 0.60
N ALA A 25 6.16 10.24 -0.47
CA ALA A 25 6.61 9.05 -1.18
C ALA A 25 7.50 8.14 -0.31
N ARG A 26 8.33 8.74 0.55
CA ARG A 26 9.19 8.00 1.49
C ARG A 26 8.37 7.32 2.58
N LEU A 27 7.38 8.01 3.16
CA LEU A 27 6.43 7.43 4.12
C LEU A 27 5.59 6.32 3.49
N ALA A 28 5.11 6.52 2.26
CA ALA A 28 4.40 5.52 1.48
C ALA A 28 5.22 4.25 1.29
N LEU A 29 6.47 4.40 0.83
CA LEU A 29 7.39 3.31 0.63
C LEU A 29 7.69 2.58 1.95
N HIS A 30 7.84 3.32 3.05
CA HIS A 30 8.06 2.74 4.38
C HIS A 30 6.87 1.90 4.83
N MET A 31 5.63 2.37 4.64
CA MET A 31 4.43 1.62 5.02
C MET A 31 4.17 0.41 4.11
N LEU A 32 4.47 0.55 2.82
CA LEU A 32 4.35 -0.54 1.84
C LEU A 32 5.33 -1.68 2.14
N LEU A 33 6.57 -1.36 2.53
CA LEU A 33 7.56 -2.37 2.98
C LEU A 33 7.14 -3.06 4.27
N SER A 34 6.60 -2.33 5.25
CA SER A 34 6.15 -2.94 6.52
C SER A 34 4.96 -3.86 6.32
N ASP A 35 4.02 -3.51 5.43
CA ASP A 35 2.83 -4.33 5.15
C ASP A 35 3.17 -5.58 4.33
N LEU A 36 4.21 -5.50 3.48
CA LEU A 36 4.81 -6.67 2.84
C LEU A 36 5.68 -7.49 3.81
N GLY A 37 5.81 -7.12 5.09
CA GLY A 37 6.57 -7.87 6.10
C GLY A 37 8.10 -7.80 5.94
N LEU A 38 8.62 -6.81 5.21
CA LEU A 38 10.05 -6.57 5.05
C LEU A 38 10.55 -5.68 6.22
N PRO A 39 11.57 -6.08 6.99
CA PRO A 39 12.10 -5.30 8.10
C PRO A 39 12.87 -4.12 7.53
N LEU A 40 12.47 -2.92 7.94
CA LEU A 40 13.21 -1.72 7.66
C LEU A 40 14.36 -1.57 8.67
N LEU A 41 15.56 -1.29 8.17
CA LEU A 41 16.80 -1.09 8.93
C LEU A 41 16.79 0.15 9.87
N GLY A 42 15.66 0.83 10.05
CA GLY A 42 15.57 2.14 10.71
C GLY A 42 14.70 2.22 11.97
N GLN A 43 14.07 1.13 12.42
CA GLN A 43 13.17 1.16 13.57
C GLN A 43 13.92 0.94 14.90
N GLN A 44 14.72 1.91 15.31
CA GLN A 44 15.53 1.88 16.54
C GLN A 44 14.79 2.46 17.77
N GLN A 45 13.53 2.09 18.00
CA GLN A 45 12.83 2.60 19.20
C GLN A 45 11.88 1.66 19.95
N GLN A 46 11.85 0.36 19.63
CA GLN A 46 11.27 -0.66 20.54
C GLN A 46 12.09 -1.97 20.47
N PRO A 47 12.91 -2.33 21.48
CA PRO A 47 14.14 -3.08 21.18
C PRO A 47 14.04 -4.61 21.13
N HIS A 48 12.99 -5.28 21.61
CA HIS A 48 13.07 -6.75 21.79
C HIS A 48 11.90 -7.60 21.31
N THR A 49 10.70 -7.05 21.12
CA THR A 49 9.53 -7.82 20.65
C THR A 49 9.29 -7.73 19.14
N SER A 50 9.81 -6.72 18.43
CA SER A 50 9.55 -6.53 16.99
C SER A 50 10.50 -7.33 16.08
N TRP A 51 11.80 -7.38 16.37
CA TRP A 51 12.80 -8.00 15.48
C TRP A 51 12.55 -9.49 15.23
N ARG A 52 12.31 -10.26 16.31
CA ARG A 52 12.02 -11.70 16.19
C ARG A 52 10.73 -11.96 15.41
N GLY A 53 9.75 -11.05 15.54
CA GLY A 53 8.51 -11.08 14.78
C GLY A 53 8.73 -10.84 13.29
N SER A 54 9.48 -9.78 12.93
CA SER A 54 9.80 -9.43 11.55
C SER A 54 10.66 -10.48 10.85
N VAL A 55 11.68 -11.02 11.52
CA VAL A 55 12.51 -12.11 10.98
C VAL A 55 11.66 -13.36 10.72
N ARG A 56 10.72 -13.70 11.61
CA ARG A 56 9.80 -14.81 11.39
C ARG A 56 8.86 -14.56 10.20
N GLN A 57 8.37 -13.33 10.04
CA GLN A 57 7.51 -12.97 8.91
C GLN A 57 8.26 -13.00 7.58
N LEU A 58 9.50 -12.49 7.53
CA LEU A 58 10.38 -12.64 6.39
C LEU A 58 10.65 -14.10 6.06
N GLY A 59 11.04 -14.89 7.07
CA GLY A 59 11.34 -16.30 6.89
C GLY A 59 10.15 -17.04 6.29
N LEU A 60 8.94 -16.70 6.73
CA LEU A 60 7.71 -17.21 6.16
C LEU A 60 7.53 -16.77 4.70
N ILE A 61 7.70 -15.48 4.37
CA ILE A 61 7.56 -15.00 2.98
C ILE A 61 8.59 -15.65 2.06
N MET A 62 9.86 -15.72 2.48
CA MET A 62 10.94 -16.38 1.74
C MET A 62 10.64 -17.87 1.53
N LEU A 63 10.12 -18.55 2.57
CA LEU A 63 9.69 -19.94 2.46
C LEU A 63 8.53 -20.10 1.47
N LEU A 64 7.53 -19.22 1.51
CA LEU A 64 6.42 -19.25 0.55
C LEU A 64 6.91 -18.96 -0.88
N MET A 65 7.80 -17.99 -1.07
CA MET A 65 8.41 -17.72 -2.37
C MET A 65 9.18 -18.94 -2.88
N ALA A 66 9.97 -19.59 -2.03
CA ALA A 66 10.68 -20.82 -2.39
C ALA A 66 9.74 -21.98 -2.72
N LEU A 67 8.66 -22.16 -1.97
CA LEU A 67 7.67 -23.22 -2.23
C LEU A 67 6.90 -22.95 -3.53
N MET A 68 6.50 -21.70 -3.76
CA MET A 68 5.74 -21.31 -4.95
C MET A 68 6.56 -21.39 -6.23
N TRP A 69 7.89 -21.33 -6.17
CA TRP A 69 8.76 -21.65 -7.30
C TRP A 69 8.45 -23.02 -7.89
N PHE A 70 8.31 -24.04 -7.03
CA PHE A 70 8.00 -25.40 -7.44
C PHE A 70 6.56 -25.52 -7.92
N VAL A 71 5.60 -24.98 -7.17
CA VAL A 71 4.17 -25.02 -7.56
C VAL A 71 3.96 -24.39 -8.95
N ARG A 72 4.57 -23.23 -9.20
CA ARG A 72 4.61 -22.58 -10.51
C ARG A 72 5.16 -23.51 -11.58
N LEU A 73 6.34 -24.10 -11.35
CA LEU A 73 6.99 -25.03 -12.28
C LEU A 73 6.06 -26.18 -12.65
N TYR A 74 5.48 -26.86 -11.66
CA TYR A 74 4.57 -27.98 -11.89
C TYR A 74 3.34 -27.55 -12.67
N LEU A 75 2.67 -26.47 -12.27
CA LEU A 75 1.45 -26.01 -12.95
C LEU A 75 1.71 -25.62 -14.41
N HIS A 76 2.81 -24.93 -14.67
CA HIS A 76 3.20 -24.52 -16.01
C HIS A 76 3.44 -25.71 -16.94
N TYR A 77 4.29 -26.64 -16.54
CA TYR A 77 4.67 -27.76 -17.40
C TYR A 77 3.59 -28.86 -17.43
N CYS A 78 2.82 -29.05 -16.36
CA CYS A 78 1.69 -29.97 -16.38
C CYS A 78 0.57 -29.47 -17.27
N SER A 79 0.25 -28.17 -17.30
CA SER A 79 -0.76 -27.65 -18.22
C SER A 79 -0.31 -27.77 -19.67
N GLN A 80 0.98 -27.53 -19.93
CA GLN A 80 1.58 -27.79 -21.23
C GLN A 80 1.46 -29.26 -21.66
N TRP A 81 1.81 -30.19 -20.76
CA TRP A 81 1.67 -31.62 -21.01
C TRP A 81 0.21 -32.01 -21.24
N LEU A 82 -0.73 -31.54 -20.41
CA LEU A 82 -2.16 -31.80 -20.57
C LEU A 82 -2.70 -31.27 -21.91
N TYR A 83 -2.24 -30.11 -22.36
CA TYR A 83 -2.60 -29.58 -23.67
C TYR A 83 -2.14 -30.51 -24.80
N LEU A 84 -0.90 -30.98 -24.77
CA LEU A 84 -0.37 -31.94 -25.76
C LEU A 84 -1.17 -33.25 -25.77
N GLN A 85 -1.56 -33.76 -24.60
CA GLN A 85 -2.44 -34.92 -24.50
C GLN A 85 -3.83 -34.64 -25.12
N ALA A 86 -4.38 -33.44 -24.90
CA ALA A 86 -5.69 -33.06 -25.42
C ALA A 86 -5.72 -32.97 -26.96
N ILE A 87 -4.62 -32.57 -27.60
CA ILE A 87 -4.47 -32.56 -29.06
C ILE A 87 -3.87 -33.87 -29.61
N ALA A 88 -3.74 -34.91 -28.76
CA ALA A 88 -3.20 -36.22 -29.10
C ALA A 88 -1.80 -36.20 -29.75
N VAL A 89 -0.95 -35.23 -29.39
CA VAL A 89 0.44 -35.16 -29.85
C VAL A 89 1.31 -36.07 -28.96
N PRO A 90 2.12 -36.97 -29.56
CA PRO A 90 2.97 -37.87 -28.79
C PRO A 90 4.05 -37.10 -28.03
N VAL A 91 4.15 -37.39 -26.73
CA VAL A 91 5.20 -36.87 -25.84
C VAL A 91 6.28 -37.94 -25.70
N ASN A 92 7.48 -37.64 -26.16
CA ASN A 92 8.63 -38.56 -26.13
C ASN A 92 9.22 -38.66 -24.72
N LYS A 93 9.28 -37.55 -23.99
CA LYS A 93 9.86 -37.49 -22.64
C LYS A 93 9.11 -36.48 -21.79
N PHE A 94 8.74 -36.90 -20.58
CA PHE A 94 8.17 -36.03 -19.55
C PHE A 94 8.80 -36.36 -18.19
N GLN A 95 9.83 -35.59 -17.79
CA GLN A 95 10.60 -35.87 -16.57
C GLN A 95 10.81 -34.61 -15.72
N PHE A 96 10.45 -34.71 -14.44
CA PHE A 96 10.62 -33.64 -13.47
C PHE A 96 12.04 -33.58 -12.93
N HIS A 97 12.60 -32.38 -12.92
CA HIS A 97 13.87 -32.05 -12.29
C HIS A 97 13.65 -30.96 -11.23
N ALA A 98 14.66 -30.71 -10.39
CA ALA A 98 14.54 -29.76 -9.28
C ALA A 98 14.24 -28.32 -9.73
N HIS A 99 14.72 -27.92 -10.91
CA HIS A 99 14.61 -26.54 -11.40
C HIS A 99 13.89 -26.43 -12.76
N THR A 100 13.53 -27.55 -13.38
CA THR A 100 12.93 -27.58 -14.72
C THR A 100 12.15 -28.87 -14.95
N VAL A 101 11.38 -28.93 -16.03
CA VAL A 101 10.76 -30.17 -16.52
C VAL A 101 11.22 -30.40 -17.94
N GLU A 102 11.63 -31.63 -18.23
CA GLU A 102 11.95 -32.03 -19.60
C GLU A 102 10.66 -32.50 -20.27
N LEU A 103 10.11 -31.64 -21.13
CA LEU A 103 8.96 -31.93 -21.97
C LEU A 103 9.43 -31.97 -23.43
N VAL A 104 9.70 -33.18 -23.93
CA VAL A 104 10.12 -33.40 -25.31
C VAL A 104 8.93 -33.96 -26.09
N TYR A 105 8.52 -33.25 -27.13
CA TYR A 105 7.43 -33.62 -28.03
C TYR A 105 7.85 -33.37 -29.47
N GLN A 106 7.11 -33.96 -30.41
CA GLN A 106 7.43 -33.83 -31.83
C GLN A 106 6.88 -32.51 -32.39
N SER A 107 7.69 -31.46 -32.36
CA SER A 107 7.33 -30.11 -32.82
C SER A 107 7.04 -29.99 -34.32
N SER A 108 7.32 -31.01 -35.12
CA SER A 108 6.96 -31.02 -36.55
C SER A 108 5.49 -31.34 -36.81
N LEU A 109 4.79 -31.89 -35.81
CA LEU A 109 3.37 -32.25 -35.91
C LEU A 109 2.45 -31.07 -35.57
N LEU A 110 2.96 -30.07 -34.85
CA LEU A 110 2.14 -28.93 -34.46
C LEU A 110 2.03 -27.92 -35.60
N HIS A 111 0.81 -27.49 -35.84
CA HIS A 111 0.53 -26.29 -36.60
C HIS A 111 0.96 -25.04 -35.83
N ILE A 112 1.12 -23.93 -36.56
CA ILE A 112 1.52 -22.64 -35.97
C ILE A 112 0.63 -22.20 -34.80
N TRP A 113 -0.69 -22.42 -34.89
CA TRP A 113 -1.64 -22.05 -33.84
C TRP A 113 -1.51 -22.94 -32.60
N GLU A 114 -1.11 -24.19 -32.79
CA GLU A 114 -0.92 -25.15 -31.69
C GLU A 114 0.40 -24.88 -30.98
N GLU A 115 1.47 -24.53 -31.73
CA GLU A 115 2.73 -24.07 -31.14
C GLU A 115 2.56 -22.73 -30.40
N LEU A 116 1.69 -21.84 -30.92
CA LEU A 116 1.30 -20.60 -30.25
C LEU A 116 0.55 -20.88 -28.93
N ALA A 117 -0.42 -21.78 -28.97
CA ALA A 117 -1.14 -22.22 -27.77
C ALA A 117 -0.18 -22.88 -26.77
N MET A 118 0.80 -23.63 -27.26
CA MET A 118 1.82 -24.28 -26.45
C MET A 118 2.65 -23.28 -25.63
N LEU A 119 2.98 -22.14 -26.25
CA LEU A 119 3.69 -21.02 -25.63
C LEU A 119 2.85 -20.34 -24.53
N VAL A 120 1.53 -20.25 -24.73
CA VAL A 120 0.62 -19.45 -23.88
C VAL A 120 -0.01 -20.26 -22.75
N VAL A 121 -0.24 -21.56 -22.92
CA VAL A 121 -1.03 -22.39 -21.99
C VAL A 121 -0.42 -22.47 -20.58
N GLY A 122 0.91 -22.51 -20.48
CA GLY A 122 1.65 -22.52 -19.22
C GLY A 122 1.36 -21.27 -18.38
N PRO A 123 1.77 -20.07 -18.86
CA PRO A 123 1.55 -18.82 -18.13
C PRO A 123 0.06 -18.48 -17.98
N LEU A 124 -0.79 -18.84 -18.95
CA LEU A 124 -2.23 -18.62 -18.85
C LEU A 124 -2.87 -19.44 -17.72
N THR A 125 -2.39 -20.67 -17.49
CA THR A 125 -2.85 -21.50 -16.37
C THR A 125 -2.51 -20.85 -15.02
N LEU A 126 -1.29 -20.30 -14.89
CA LEU A 126 -0.88 -19.57 -13.68
C LEU A 126 -1.74 -18.32 -13.45
N ASN A 127 -2.05 -17.58 -14.52
CA ASN A 127 -2.98 -16.44 -14.48
C ASN A 127 -4.38 -16.87 -14.02
N ALA A 128 -4.94 -17.92 -14.64
CA ALA A 128 -6.26 -18.43 -14.31
C ALA A 128 -6.35 -18.90 -12.85
N LEU A 129 -5.33 -19.63 -12.37
CA LEU A 129 -5.28 -20.06 -10.97
C LEU A 129 -5.16 -18.87 -10.01
N THR A 130 -4.29 -17.91 -10.32
CA THR A 130 -4.13 -16.70 -9.50
C THR A 130 -5.45 -15.93 -9.42
N PHE A 131 -6.13 -15.74 -10.56
CA PHE A 131 -7.43 -15.09 -10.61
C PHE A 131 -8.48 -15.86 -9.81
N LEU A 132 -8.53 -17.18 -9.92
CA LEU A 132 -9.42 -18.03 -9.13
C LEU A 132 -9.17 -17.85 -7.63
N LEU A 133 -7.91 -17.82 -7.19
CA LEU A 133 -7.56 -17.56 -5.79
C LEU A 133 -8.03 -16.18 -5.33
N VAL A 134 -7.94 -15.16 -6.18
CA VAL A 134 -8.48 -13.81 -5.90
C VAL A 134 -10.00 -13.84 -5.79
N LEU A 135 -10.71 -14.57 -6.65
CA LEU A 135 -12.17 -14.73 -6.57
C LEU A 135 -12.59 -15.48 -5.30
N ILE A 136 -11.87 -16.54 -4.92
CA ILE A 136 -12.11 -17.26 -3.66
C ILE A 136 -11.91 -16.31 -2.48
N ARG A 137 -10.82 -15.53 -2.48
CA ARG A 137 -10.55 -14.53 -1.45
C ARG A 137 -11.67 -13.49 -1.34
N TRP A 138 -12.15 -13.00 -2.48
CA TRP A 138 -13.27 -12.07 -2.53
C TRP A 138 -14.55 -12.70 -1.97
N GLY A 139 -14.91 -13.91 -2.39
CA GLY A 139 -16.06 -14.64 -1.88
C GLY A 139 -15.98 -14.89 -0.36
N CYS A 140 -14.82 -15.30 0.15
CA CYS A 140 -14.60 -15.45 1.58
C CYS A 140 -14.74 -14.13 2.34
N GLN A 141 -14.31 -12.99 1.77
CA GLN A 141 -14.49 -11.68 2.39
C GLN A 141 -15.96 -11.32 2.54
N GLN A 142 -16.78 -11.60 1.52
CA GLN A 142 -18.22 -11.34 1.55
C GLN A 142 -18.96 -12.20 2.59
N ILE A 143 -18.49 -13.44 2.81
CA ILE A 143 -19.17 -14.39 3.70
C ILE A 143 -18.68 -14.28 5.16
N PHE A 144 -17.37 -14.15 5.37
CA PHE A 144 -16.75 -14.26 6.70
C PHE A 144 -16.16 -12.94 7.21
N GLY A 145 -16.21 -11.86 6.42
CA GLY A 145 -15.67 -10.54 6.78
C GLY A 145 -14.14 -10.43 6.73
N SER A 146 -13.41 -11.50 7.03
CA SER A 146 -11.94 -11.57 6.95
C SER A 146 -11.45 -12.99 6.65
N LEU A 147 -10.21 -13.12 6.19
CA LEU A 147 -9.56 -14.41 5.90
C LEU A 147 -8.22 -14.49 6.66
N PRO A 148 -7.71 -15.69 7.02
CA PRO A 148 -6.41 -15.81 7.68
C PRO A 148 -5.28 -15.11 6.90
N SER A 149 -4.43 -14.39 7.62
CA SER A 149 -3.31 -13.62 7.06
C SER A 149 -2.31 -14.48 6.27
N PHE A 150 -2.20 -15.77 6.60
CA PHE A 150 -1.40 -16.74 5.85
C PHE A 150 -1.87 -16.86 4.40
N THR A 151 -3.19 -16.98 4.16
CA THR A 151 -3.74 -17.12 2.82
C THR A 151 -3.47 -15.88 1.97
N SER A 152 -3.45 -14.69 2.58
CA SER A 152 -3.09 -13.46 1.89
C SER A 152 -1.62 -13.48 1.42
N LYS A 153 -0.69 -13.96 2.26
CA LYS A 153 0.72 -14.10 1.87
C LYS A 153 0.93 -15.16 0.80
N PHE A 154 0.13 -16.22 0.83
CA PHE A 154 0.13 -17.27 -0.18
C PHE A 154 -0.31 -16.75 -1.56
N ILE A 155 -1.45 -16.06 -1.63
CA ILE A 155 -1.96 -15.49 -2.89
C ILE A 155 -0.98 -14.44 -3.43
N MET A 156 -0.38 -13.64 -2.55
CA MET A 156 0.69 -12.70 -2.93
C MET A 156 1.88 -13.42 -3.56
N ALA A 157 2.44 -14.44 -2.88
CA ALA A 157 3.60 -15.18 -3.39
C ALA A 157 3.29 -15.86 -4.74
N GLN A 158 2.11 -16.45 -4.88
CA GLN A 158 1.65 -17.03 -6.15
C GLN A 158 1.53 -15.96 -7.24
N GLY A 159 0.88 -14.82 -6.95
CA GLY A 159 0.71 -13.75 -7.93
C GLY A 159 2.04 -13.13 -8.38
N VAL A 160 3.02 -12.99 -7.48
CA VAL A 160 4.38 -12.53 -7.83
C VAL A 160 5.04 -13.53 -8.79
N TRP A 161 4.98 -14.83 -8.50
CA TRP A 161 5.54 -15.84 -9.40
C TRP A 161 4.81 -15.93 -10.73
N THR A 162 3.50 -15.70 -10.79
CA THR A 162 2.75 -15.62 -12.05
C THR A 162 3.25 -14.49 -12.94
N VAL A 163 3.57 -13.32 -12.36
CA VAL A 163 4.16 -12.19 -13.11
C VAL A 163 5.58 -12.50 -13.59
N LEU A 164 6.39 -13.14 -12.73
CA LEU A 164 7.79 -13.45 -13.02
C LEU A 164 7.97 -14.72 -13.87
N ASP A 165 6.91 -15.47 -14.15
CA ASP A 165 6.98 -16.79 -14.75
C ASP A 165 7.69 -16.82 -16.11
N PRO A 166 7.34 -15.98 -17.11
CA PRO A 166 8.02 -15.99 -18.41
C PRO A 166 9.52 -15.70 -18.29
N LEU A 167 9.91 -14.82 -17.36
CA LEU A 167 11.31 -14.48 -17.09
C LEU A 167 12.04 -15.63 -16.40
N ALA A 168 11.39 -16.30 -15.44
CA ALA A 168 11.95 -17.44 -14.73
C ALA A 168 12.20 -18.64 -15.65
N VAL A 169 11.22 -18.98 -16.49
CA VAL A 169 11.35 -20.05 -17.49
C VAL A 169 12.46 -19.70 -18.49
N PHE A 170 12.47 -18.47 -19.03
CA PHE A 170 13.52 -18.01 -19.94
C PHE A 170 14.91 -18.10 -19.31
N ALA A 171 15.08 -17.67 -18.06
CA ALA A 171 16.37 -17.72 -17.37
C ALA A 171 16.87 -19.16 -17.20
N VAL A 172 16.00 -20.08 -16.80
CA VAL A 172 16.35 -21.50 -16.67
C VAL A 172 16.71 -22.11 -18.03
N ASP A 173 15.92 -21.86 -19.07
CA ASP A 173 16.17 -22.39 -20.40
C ASP A 173 17.45 -21.82 -21.02
N ALA A 174 17.76 -20.54 -20.79
CA ALA A 174 19.00 -19.92 -21.22
C ALA A 174 20.23 -20.56 -20.54
N VAL A 175 20.17 -20.77 -19.22
CA VAL A 175 21.26 -21.42 -18.46
C VAL A 175 21.49 -22.87 -18.91
N LEU A 176 20.42 -23.58 -19.25
CA LEU A 176 20.49 -24.97 -19.72
C LEU A 176 20.82 -25.09 -21.22
N GLY A 177 21.01 -23.97 -21.93
CA GLY A 177 21.31 -23.98 -23.37
C GLY A 177 20.13 -24.42 -24.25
N ARG A 178 18.89 -24.39 -23.75
CA ARG A 178 17.69 -24.86 -24.46
C ARG A 178 17.17 -23.89 -25.52
N LEU A 179 17.87 -22.78 -25.74
CA LEU A 179 17.58 -21.83 -26.81
C LEU A 179 18.04 -22.36 -28.18
N THR A 180 19.01 -23.28 -28.20
CA THR A 180 19.45 -23.95 -29.43
C THR A 180 18.59 -25.17 -29.73
N TYR A 181 18.29 -25.40 -31.01
CA TYR A 181 17.53 -26.57 -31.44
C TYR A 181 18.39 -27.84 -31.35
N SER A 182 17.86 -28.86 -30.67
CA SER A 182 18.40 -30.22 -30.69
C SER A 182 17.25 -31.22 -30.58
N PRO A 183 17.29 -32.35 -31.31
CA PRO A 183 16.19 -33.31 -31.39
C PRO A 183 15.95 -34.07 -30.06
N ASP A 184 17.00 -34.24 -29.26
CA ASP A 184 16.97 -35.05 -28.04
C ASP A 184 16.72 -34.22 -26.77
N THR A 185 16.78 -32.90 -26.89
CA THR A 185 16.67 -31.96 -25.76
C THR A 185 15.44 -31.07 -25.93
N PRO A 186 14.72 -30.74 -24.84
CA PRO A 186 13.57 -29.83 -24.93
C PRO A 186 14.01 -28.45 -25.38
N VAL A 187 13.26 -27.86 -26.31
CA VAL A 187 13.43 -26.47 -26.74
C VAL A 187 12.73 -25.57 -25.74
N GLY A 188 13.43 -24.53 -25.28
CA GLY A 188 12.92 -23.59 -24.31
C GLY A 188 11.73 -22.80 -24.85
N ASP A 189 10.80 -22.42 -23.97
CA ASP A 189 9.50 -21.87 -24.38
C ASP A 189 9.65 -20.63 -25.28
N ALA A 190 10.53 -19.71 -24.91
CA ALA A 190 10.79 -18.50 -25.68
C ALA A 190 11.39 -18.76 -27.08
N ALA A 191 12.02 -19.91 -27.29
CA ALA A 191 12.66 -20.28 -28.55
C ALA A 191 11.78 -21.15 -29.46
N LYS A 192 10.68 -21.71 -28.95
CA LYS A 192 9.77 -22.61 -29.70
C LYS A 192 9.32 -22.00 -31.02
N LEU A 193 8.76 -20.79 -30.95
CA LEU A 193 8.21 -20.13 -32.12
C LEU A 193 9.30 -19.64 -33.08
N TYR A 194 10.47 -19.23 -32.58
CA TYR A 194 11.64 -18.92 -33.41
C TYR A 194 12.00 -20.11 -34.31
N TRP A 195 12.14 -21.30 -33.73
CA TRP A 195 12.51 -22.51 -34.47
C TRP A 195 11.38 -23.02 -35.37
N HIS A 196 10.12 -22.82 -34.98
CA HIS A 196 8.98 -23.11 -35.86
C HIS A 196 9.07 -22.30 -37.16
N PHE A 197 9.21 -20.96 -37.08
CA PHE A 197 9.33 -20.10 -38.26
C PHE A 197 10.62 -20.31 -39.04
N TYR A 198 11.74 -20.59 -38.34
CA TYR A 198 13.01 -20.88 -39.00
C TYR A 198 12.91 -22.10 -39.94
N ARG A 199 12.14 -23.14 -39.55
CA ARG A 199 11.94 -24.32 -40.40
C ARG A 199 11.10 -24.05 -41.65
N VAL A 200 10.12 -23.15 -41.55
CA VAL A 200 9.18 -22.87 -42.65
C VAL A 200 9.74 -21.81 -43.61
N ASP A 201 10.20 -20.68 -43.07
CA ASP A 201 10.54 -19.48 -43.85
C ASP A 201 12.05 -19.15 -43.85
N GLN A 202 12.89 -20.02 -43.27
CA GLN A 202 14.35 -19.79 -43.09
C GLN A 202 14.70 -18.52 -42.28
N SER A 203 13.71 -17.93 -41.62
CA SER A 203 13.85 -16.74 -40.78
C SER A 203 12.99 -16.90 -39.52
N GLY A 204 13.64 -16.86 -38.34
CA GLY A 204 12.94 -16.96 -37.05
C GLY A 204 12.50 -15.61 -36.47
N ALA A 205 12.75 -14.49 -37.17
CA ALA A 205 12.51 -13.15 -36.63
C ALA A 205 11.03 -12.89 -36.28
N ALA A 206 10.11 -13.38 -37.11
CA ALA A 206 8.67 -13.29 -36.84
C ALA A 206 8.29 -14.00 -35.54
N GLY A 207 8.87 -15.18 -35.28
CA GLY A 207 8.63 -15.93 -34.06
C GLY A 207 9.05 -15.16 -32.80
N VAL A 208 10.20 -14.49 -32.82
CA VAL A 208 10.65 -13.65 -31.68
C VAL A 208 9.68 -12.51 -31.41
N ILE A 209 9.25 -11.80 -32.46
CA ILE A 209 8.33 -10.66 -32.33
C ILE A 209 6.99 -11.11 -31.73
N ILE A 210 6.45 -12.22 -32.22
CA ILE A 210 5.17 -12.77 -31.72
C ILE A 210 5.31 -13.24 -30.26
N THR A 211 6.41 -13.94 -29.91
CA THR A 211 6.65 -14.38 -28.53
C THR A 211 6.76 -13.19 -27.57
N LEU A 212 7.51 -12.14 -27.93
CA LEU A 212 7.61 -10.92 -27.13
C LEU A 212 6.26 -10.24 -26.95
N PHE A 213 5.46 -10.13 -28.01
CA PHE A 213 4.12 -9.56 -27.95
C PHE A 213 3.21 -10.35 -26.99
N LEU A 214 3.17 -11.68 -27.11
CA LEU A 214 2.34 -12.52 -26.26
C LEU A 214 2.77 -12.46 -24.80
N TYR A 215 4.07 -12.50 -24.53
CA TYR A 215 4.58 -12.36 -23.17
C TYR A 215 4.30 -10.98 -22.59
N ALA A 216 4.33 -9.92 -23.38
CA ALA A 216 3.92 -8.59 -22.93
C ALA A 216 2.43 -8.56 -22.54
N VAL A 217 1.54 -9.13 -23.36
CA VAL A 217 0.11 -9.22 -23.05
C VAL A 217 -0.15 -10.04 -21.77
N LEU A 218 0.50 -11.20 -21.64
CA LEU A 218 0.38 -12.06 -20.45
C LEU A 218 0.95 -11.39 -19.21
N PHE A 219 2.06 -10.65 -19.34
CA PHE A 219 2.63 -9.86 -18.26
C PHE A 219 1.66 -8.76 -17.81
N LEU A 220 1.05 -8.02 -18.75
CA LEU A 220 0.04 -7.00 -18.45
C LEU A 220 -1.20 -7.60 -17.77
N LEU A 221 -1.64 -8.79 -18.20
CA LEU A 221 -2.72 -9.51 -17.54
C LEU A 221 -2.34 -9.89 -16.10
N SER A 222 -1.17 -10.49 -15.93
CA SER A 222 -0.65 -10.95 -14.64
C SER A 222 -0.50 -9.80 -13.64
N ILE A 223 0.11 -8.69 -14.08
CA ILE A 223 0.31 -7.53 -13.23
C ILE A 223 -1.00 -6.85 -12.89
N THR A 224 -2.00 -6.87 -13.79
CA THR A 224 -3.33 -6.34 -13.51
C THR A 224 -4.03 -7.15 -12.43
N ILE A 225 -4.03 -8.49 -12.54
CA ILE A 225 -4.62 -9.38 -11.52
C ILE A 225 -3.91 -9.17 -10.17
N LEU A 226 -2.58 -9.15 -10.17
CA LEU A 226 -1.79 -8.92 -8.96
C LEU A 226 -2.06 -7.53 -8.36
N SER A 227 -2.17 -6.49 -9.19
CA SER A 227 -2.43 -5.12 -8.72
C SER A 227 -3.81 -4.98 -8.09
N ILE A 228 -4.83 -5.57 -8.71
CA ILE A 228 -6.19 -5.62 -8.15
C ILE A 228 -6.16 -6.34 -6.80
N TYR A 229 -5.45 -7.46 -6.71
CA TYR A 229 -5.28 -8.21 -5.47
C TYR A 229 -4.59 -7.38 -4.38
N LEU A 230 -3.43 -6.81 -4.67
CA LEU A 230 -2.62 -6.05 -3.72
C LEU A 230 -3.37 -4.83 -3.18
N LEU A 231 -4.06 -4.10 -4.04
CA LEU A 231 -4.81 -2.93 -3.61
C LEU A 231 -6.05 -3.33 -2.81
N ARG A 232 -6.91 -4.20 -3.36
CA ARG A 232 -8.26 -4.39 -2.80
C ARG A 232 -8.35 -5.47 -1.71
N PHE A 233 -7.50 -6.48 -1.74
CA PHE A 233 -7.73 -7.72 -1.00
C PHE A 233 -6.58 -8.14 -0.07
N HIS A 234 -5.36 -7.69 -0.36
CA HIS A 234 -4.20 -7.98 0.48
C HIS A 234 -4.30 -7.31 1.84
N ASN A 235 -4.06 -8.06 2.92
CA ASN A 235 -4.19 -7.59 4.31
C ASN A 235 -5.50 -6.80 4.55
N ASP A 236 -6.63 -7.34 4.09
CA ASP A 236 -7.97 -6.74 4.20
C ASP A 236 -8.12 -5.35 3.57
N GLY A 237 -7.34 -5.05 2.52
CA GLY A 237 -7.45 -3.80 1.77
C GLY A 237 -6.74 -2.62 2.44
N HIS A 238 -5.92 -2.88 3.46
CA HIS A 238 -5.11 -1.85 4.13
C HIS A 238 -4.24 -1.05 3.14
N MET A 239 -3.74 -1.71 2.10
CA MET A 239 -2.98 -1.07 1.02
C MET A 239 -3.80 -0.02 0.25
N LEU A 240 -5.09 -0.24 0.03
CA LEU A 240 -5.96 0.75 -0.60
C LEU A 240 -6.21 1.95 0.32
N ASP A 241 -6.40 1.71 1.61
CA ASP A 241 -6.53 2.79 2.61
C ASP A 241 -5.28 3.67 2.64
N ILE A 242 -4.08 3.07 2.71
CA ILE A 242 -2.81 3.80 2.60
C ILE A 242 -2.73 4.57 1.28
N PHE A 243 -3.01 3.92 0.15
CA PHE A 243 -2.95 4.56 -1.17
C PHE A 243 -3.88 5.77 -1.25
N GLN A 244 -5.09 5.66 -0.72
CA GLN A 244 -6.07 6.74 -0.65
C GLN A 244 -5.56 7.90 0.22
N ARG A 245 -5.02 7.61 1.41
CA ARG A 245 -4.45 8.62 2.32
C ARG A 245 -3.28 9.38 1.70
N LEU A 246 -2.46 8.70 0.90
CA LEU A 246 -1.29 9.31 0.25
C LEU A 246 -1.65 10.15 -0.97
N THR A 247 -2.69 9.75 -1.70
CA THR A 247 -3.04 10.36 -2.99
C THR A 247 -4.12 11.43 -2.86
N ALA A 248 -4.92 11.39 -1.80
CA ALA A 248 -5.98 12.37 -1.59
C ALA A 248 -5.45 13.78 -1.34
N LYS A 249 -6.22 14.76 -1.81
CA LYS A 249 -5.97 16.17 -1.52
C LYS A 249 -6.35 16.46 -0.08
N GLU A 250 -5.65 17.42 0.53
CA GLU A 250 -6.00 17.92 1.87
C GLU A 250 -7.47 18.36 1.90
N GLY A 251 -8.21 17.94 2.92
CA GLY A 251 -9.65 18.19 3.06
C GLY A 251 -10.59 17.25 2.30
N THR A 252 -10.09 16.26 1.54
CA THR A 252 -10.96 15.29 0.83
C THR A 252 -11.60 14.27 1.77
N TYR A 253 -10.88 13.90 2.83
CA TYR A 253 -11.37 12.99 3.86
C TYR A 253 -11.53 13.75 5.16
N PHE A 254 -12.62 13.45 5.88
CA PHE A 254 -12.79 13.88 7.26
C PHE A 254 -11.81 13.08 8.13
N LEU A 255 -10.61 13.63 8.29
CA LEU A 255 -9.65 13.14 9.25
C LEU A 255 -9.90 13.92 10.55
N PRO A 256 -10.21 13.24 11.66
CA PRO A 256 -10.30 13.92 12.94
C PRO A 256 -8.96 14.61 13.23
N GLN A 257 -9.01 15.77 13.88
CA GLN A 257 -7.81 16.50 14.28
C GLN A 257 -6.98 15.67 15.26
N ASP A 258 -5.68 15.94 15.34
CA ASP A 258 -4.82 15.30 16.33
C ASP A 258 -5.37 15.60 17.74
N LEU A 259 -5.60 14.54 18.53
CA LEU A 259 -6.23 14.60 19.87
C LEU A 259 -7.70 15.04 19.88
N GLU A 260 -8.39 14.96 18.74
CA GLU A 260 -9.85 15.13 18.71
C GLU A 260 -10.54 13.99 19.47
N LEU A 261 -11.49 14.36 20.32
CA LEU A 261 -12.25 13.45 21.17
C LEU A 261 -13.74 13.58 20.89
N SER A 262 -14.44 12.44 20.93
CA SER A 262 -15.89 12.46 20.86
C SER A 262 -16.51 13.02 22.15
N ASN A 263 -17.73 13.58 22.05
CA ASN A 263 -18.50 14.00 23.22
C ASN A 263 -18.72 12.87 24.24
N GLN A 264 -18.85 11.63 23.76
CA GLN A 264 -19.02 10.46 24.62
C GLN A 264 -17.74 10.17 25.44
N GLU A 265 -16.57 10.23 24.80
CA GLU A 265 -15.29 10.07 25.48
C GLU A 265 -15.02 11.20 26.46
N LEU A 266 -15.29 12.45 26.08
CA LEU A 266 -15.17 13.59 27.00
C LEU A 266 -16.06 13.40 28.24
N SER A 267 -17.34 13.02 28.05
CA SER A 267 -18.26 12.76 29.16
C SER A 267 -17.77 11.63 30.07
N TYR A 268 -17.25 10.56 29.48
CA TYR A 268 -16.65 9.46 30.22
C TYR A 268 -15.42 9.90 31.02
N ILE A 269 -14.52 10.68 30.43
CA ILE A 269 -13.31 11.21 31.08
C ILE A 269 -13.68 12.13 32.26
N VAL A 270 -14.65 13.03 32.06
CA VAL A 270 -15.15 13.95 33.09
C VAL A 270 -15.74 13.17 34.27
N LYS A 271 -16.67 12.24 34.02
CA LYS A 271 -17.27 11.40 35.08
C LYS A 271 -16.22 10.60 35.84
N LYS A 272 -15.28 10.00 35.11
CA LYS A 272 -14.18 9.23 35.71
C LYS A 272 -13.25 10.12 36.55
N ALA A 273 -13.01 11.35 36.11
CA ALA A 273 -12.24 12.32 36.89
C ALA A 273 -12.98 12.73 38.17
N GLU A 274 -14.27 13.04 38.12
CA GLU A 274 -15.04 13.44 39.31
C GLU A 274 -15.13 12.33 40.37
N GLN A 275 -15.19 11.07 39.95
CA GLN A 275 -15.21 9.91 40.84
C GLN A 275 -13.83 9.57 41.41
N TRP A 276 -12.75 10.10 40.84
CA TRP A 276 -11.39 9.78 41.27
C TRP A 276 -11.11 10.29 42.68
N ARG A 277 -10.45 9.46 43.48
CA ARG A 277 -9.96 9.77 44.83
C ARG A 277 -8.49 9.37 44.90
N GLY A 278 -7.64 10.30 45.29
CA GLY A 278 -6.22 10.04 45.53
C GLY A 278 -5.96 9.42 46.90
N PHE A 279 -4.82 8.77 47.04
CA PHE A 279 -4.39 8.10 48.28
C PHE A 279 -4.37 9.05 49.48
N ASN A 280 -3.91 10.29 49.27
CA ASN A 280 -3.82 11.34 50.29
C ASN A 280 -5.09 12.19 50.41
N GLY A 281 -6.25 11.69 49.96
CA GLY A 281 -7.52 12.45 49.99
C GLY A 281 -7.65 13.52 48.89
N GLU A 282 -6.72 13.53 47.92
CA GLU A 282 -6.79 14.38 46.73
C GLU A 282 -8.07 14.09 45.94
N ARG A 283 -8.64 15.14 45.34
CA ARG A 283 -9.83 15.02 44.49
C ARG A 283 -9.62 15.75 43.19
N ARG A 284 -10.26 15.29 42.12
CA ARG A 284 -10.30 16.04 40.87
C ARG A 284 -11.57 16.87 40.79
N LYS A 285 -11.44 18.10 40.30
CA LYS A 285 -12.55 19.02 40.05
C LYS A 285 -12.50 19.48 38.60
N VAL A 286 -13.66 19.45 37.95
CA VAL A 286 -13.84 19.91 36.59
C VAL A 286 -14.32 21.36 36.62
N ALA A 287 -13.73 22.20 35.80
CA ALA A 287 -14.12 23.58 35.59
C ALA A 287 -14.40 23.80 34.11
N VAL A 288 -15.49 24.50 33.80
CA VAL A 288 -15.89 24.85 32.44
C VAL A 288 -15.80 26.36 32.31
N TYR A 289 -15.15 26.83 31.26
CA TYR A 289 -15.01 28.24 30.91
C TYR A 289 -15.54 28.43 29.49
N ASP A 290 -16.42 29.40 29.29
CA ASP A 290 -16.86 29.79 27.95
C ASP A 290 -16.14 31.08 27.57
N TYR A 291 -15.37 31.01 26.49
CA TYR A 291 -14.70 32.17 25.91
C TYR A 291 -15.52 32.65 24.72
N ILE A 292 -15.91 33.92 24.76
CA ILE A 292 -16.56 34.61 23.65
C ILE A 292 -15.48 35.46 23.00
N TRP A 293 -15.04 35.09 21.79
CA TRP A 293 -14.12 35.91 21.02
C TRP A 293 -14.93 36.98 20.30
N THR A 294 -14.89 38.20 20.83
CA THR A 294 -15.28 39.39 20.07
C THR A 294 -14.09 39.76 19.19
N ALA A 295 -14.28 39.89 17.88
CA ALA A 295 -13.25 40.42 16.99
C ALA A 295 -12.68 41.71 17.60
N GLU A 296 -11.35 41.83 17.67
CA GLU A 296 -10.68 42.97 18.28
C GLU A 296 -11.26 44.27 17.70
N ASP A 297 -11.71 45.16 18.60
CA ASP A 297 -12.01 46.54 18.23
C ASP A 297 -10.75 47.10 17.53
N PRO A 298 -10.85 47.65 16.30
CA PRO A 298 -9.70 48.27 15.67
C PRO A 298 -9.14 49.35 16.61
N LEU A 299 -7.84 49.26 16.89
CA LEU A 299 -7.06 50.18 17.73
C LEU A 299 -7.52 51.63 17.53
N PRO A 300 -7.77 52.41 18.61
CA PRO A 300 -8.18 53.79 18.50
C PRO A 300 -6.96 54.64 18.19
N ASP A 301 -6.63 54.78 16.91
CA ASP A 301 -5.70 55.82 16.47
C ASP A 301 -6.32 56.72 15.40
N SER A 302 -6.24 58.01 15.73
CA SER A 302 -6.53 59.21 14.95
C SER A 302 -7.99 59.68 14.85
N ALA A 303 -8.20 60.82 15.50
CA ALA A 303 -9.40 61.61 15.50
C ALA A 303 -9.76 62.19 14.11
N ALA A 304 -11.04 62.56 14.01
CA ALA A 304 -11.67 63.48 13.06
C ALA A 304 -12.19 62.91 11.73
N SER A 305 -13.48 62.55 11.74
CA SER A 305 -14.49 63.41 11.08
C SER A 305 -15.89 63.03 11.54
N ASN A 306 -16.56 63.97 12.21
CA ASN A 306 -18.00 63.97 12.41
C ASN A 306 -18.73 63.77 11.08
N ASN A 307 -19.68 62.83 11.03
CA ASN A 307 -21.03 63.11 10.53
C ASN A 307 -21.97 61.94 10.82
N ASP A 308 -23.13 62.31 11.34
CA ASP A 308 -24.26 61.46 11.69
C ASP A 308 -24.71 60.52 10.57
N SER A 309 -25.06 59.30 10.94
CA SER A 309 -26.40 58.78 10.65
C SER A 309 -26.71 57.53 11.47
N LEU A 310 -27.77 57.65 12.25
CA LEU A 310 -28.54 56.59 12.88
C LEU A 310 -28.77 55.43 11.87
N ARG A 311 -28.10 54.29 12.06
CA ARG A 311 -28.45 53.03 11.40
C ARG A 311 -28.67 51.95 12.44
N GLU A 312 -29.91 51.90 12.88
CA GLU A 312 -30.52 50.78 13.59
C GLU A 312 -30.48 49.53 12.69
N GLY A 313 -29.90 48.43 13.17
CA GLY A 313 -29.94 47.12 12.51
C GLY A 313 -28.66 46.61 11.83
N ALA A 314 -27.46 46.85 12.38
CA ALA A 314 -26.28 46.08 12.00
C ALA A 314 -26.22 44.76 12.81
N PRO A 315 -26.03 43.58 12.19
CA PRO A 315 -25.83 42.34 12.94
C PRO A 315 -24.58 42.48 13.80
N LEU A 316 -24.69 42.19 15.10
CA LEU A 316 -23.54 42.03 15.98
C LEU A 316 -22.56 41.03 15.32
N PRO A 317 -21.24 41.27 15.36
CA PRO A 317 -20.29 40.30 14.85
C PRO A 317 -20.55 38.97 15.57
N GLU A 318 -20.77 37.89 14.80
CA GLU A 318 -20.95 36.55 15.34
C GLU A 318 -19.70 36.20 16.15
N GLY A 319 -19.79 36.38 17.47
CA GLY A 319 -18.71 36.04 18.37
C GLY A 319 -18.55 34.52 18.37
N GLU A 320 -17.39 34.04 17.92
CA GLU A 320 -17.09 32.61 18.01
C GLU A 320 -17.02 32.21 19.49
N THR A 321 -17.89 31.29 19.90
CA THR A 321 -17.93 30.76 21.27
C THR A 321 -17.08 29.50 21.33
N SER A 322 -16.06 29.51 22.19
CA SER A 322 -15.20 28.35 22.45
C SER A 322 -15.34 27.92 23.91
N THR A 323 -15.72 26.66 24.13
CA THR A 323 -15.87 26.10 25.48
C THR A 323 -14.59 25.37 25.87
N HIS A 324 -14.01 25.74 27.01
CA HIS A 324 -12.80 25.16 27.56
C HIS A 324 -13.11 24.42 28.86
N VAL A 325 -12.91 23.10 28.84
CA VAL A 325 -13.11 22.22 30.00
C VAL A 325 -11.75 21.86 30.58
N VAL A 326 -11.49 22.21 31.84
CA VAL A 326 -10.22 21.89 32.52
C VAL A 326 -10.47 21.01 33.73
N ILE A 327 -9.71 19.93 33.83
CA ILE A 327 -9.70 19.02 34.97
C ILE A 327 -8.48 19.35 35.83
N TYR A 328 -8.73 19.65 37.10
CA TYR A 328 -7.67 19.94 38.07
C TYR A 328 -7.62 18.88 39.17
N THR A 329 -6.41 18.50 39.58
CA THR A 329 -6.17 17.78 40.82
C THR A 329 -6.04 18.79 41.96
N LEU A 330 -6.88 18.65 42.98
CA LEU A 330 -6.88 19.45 44.19
C LEU A 330 -6.16 18.68 45.29
N TYR A 331 -5.03 19.23 45.73
CA TYR A 331 -4.29 18.74 46.88
C TYR A 331 -4.84 19.33 48.17
N LEU A 332 -4.68 18.61 49.30
CA LEU A 332 -5.07 19.11 50.62
C LEU A 332 -4.33 20.40 51.03
N SER A 333 -3.16 20.64 50.44
CA SER A 333 -2.39 21.88 50.60
C SER A 333 -3.06 23.12 49.98
N GLY A 334 -4.17 22.94 49.24
CA GLY A 334 -4.81 23.99 48.45
C GLY A 334 -4.18 24.19 47.06
N LEU A 335 -3.10 23.46 46.75
CA LEU A 335 -2.47 23.51 45.44
C LEU A 335 -3.37 22.88 44.38
N LYS A 336 -3.54 23.59 43.26
CA LYS A 336 -4.37 23.18 42.12
C LYS A 336 -3.47 22.88 40.93
N GLN A 337 -3.36 21.62 40.55
CA GLN A 337 -2.55 21.19 39.40
C GLN A 337 -3.46 20.82 38.23
N ARG A 338 -3.16 21.32 37.03
CA ARG A 338 -3.88 20.92 35.80
C ARG A 338 -3.54 19.47 35.47
N TYR A 339 -4.58 18.64 35.35
CA TYR A 339 -4.45 17.24 34.96
C TYR A 339 -4.61 17.09 33.45
N ARG A 340 -5.75 17.55 32.90
CA ARG A 340 -6.09 17.54 31.47
C ARG A 340 -6.93 18.76 31.16
N HIS A 341 -6.92 19.25 29.94
CA HIS A 341 -7.85 20.25 29.46
C HIS A 341 -8.43 19.84 28.12
N PHE A 342 -9.51 20.48 27.71
CA PHE A 342 -10.19 20.21 26.45
C PHE A 342 -10.74 21.53 25.93
N LEU A 343 -10.52 21.83 24.65
CA LEU A 343 -11.01 23.02 23.98
C LEU A 343 -11.94 22.61 22.85
N ARG A 344 -13.15 23.16 22.86
CA ARG A 344 -14.06 23.09 21.73
C ARG A 344 -13.76 24.24 20.76
N GLN A 345 -13.31 23.89 19.57
CA GLN A 345 -13.08 24.83 18.46
C GLN A 345 -14.39 25.29 17.83
N SER A 346 -14.32 26.34 17.00
CA SER A 346 -15.48 26.93 16.33
C SER A 346 -16.11 26.01 15.27
N ASP A 347 -15.35 25.07 14.72
CA ASP A 347 -15.84 23.99 13.85
C ASP A 347 -16.60 22.89 14.63
N GLY A 348 -16.61 22.96 15.96
CA GLY A 348 -17.25 22.00 16.85
C GLY A 348 -16.35 20.84 17.29
N ALA A 349 -15.11 20.74 16.77
CA ALA A 349 -14.15 19.74 17.20
C ALA A 349 -13.74 19.98 18.66
N ILE A 350 -13.56 18.89 19.42
CA ILE A 350 -13.14 18.95 20.82
C ILE A 350 -11.75 18.34 20.90
N ILE A 351 -10.76 19.11 21.34
CA ILE A 351 -9.35 18.71 21.36
C ILE A 351 -8.85 18.76 22.78
N GLU A 352 -8.03 17.78 23.15
CA GLU A 352 -7.34 17.75 24.45
C GLU A 352 -6.09 18.64 24.55
#